data_AF-A0A524HXB9-F1
#
_entry.id   AF-A0A524HXB9-F1
#
_cell.length_a   1.000
_cell.length_b   1.000
_cell.length_c   1.000
_cell.angle_alpha   90.00
_cell.angle_beta   90.00
_cell.angle_gamma   90.00
#
_symmetry.space_group_name_H-M   'P 1'
#
loop_
_entity.id
_entity.type
_entity.pdbx_description
1 polymer ?
#
loop_
_entity_poly.entity_id
_entity_poly.type
_entity_poly.pdbx_seq_one_letter_code
_entity_poly.pdbx_strand_id
1 'polypeptide(L)'
;MAAEQLEEGTLAPGEEHAEGGLPQMNVDTFASQIFWLVVTFTFLLVVLSRILLPNIRAGLDQRKNQIDGDLGSAEELRGQAAESLKKYETSLTDARGRALALVETNRKKVIGEIEAQKLEAEAKGQAAMTAAEQRISEARQSAAAHVRAMASQAAIDVVERLIGERVSDTDAEKAIGAGN
;
A
#
# COMPACT_ATOMS: atom_id res chain seq x y z
N MET A 1 -16.63 -118.52 43.77
CA MET A 1 -17.16 -119.17 42.56
C MET A 1 -17.83 -118.07 41.75
N ALA A 2 -17.09 -117.51 40.79
CA ALA A 2 -17.17 -117.85 39.36
C ALA A 2 -18.27 -117.01 38.70
N ALA A 3 -18.07 -116.26 37.63
CA ALA A 3 -16.94 -116.12 36.72
C ALA A 3 -17.00 -114.75 36.03
N GLU A 4 -15.84 -114.36 35.53
CA GLU A 4 -15.52 -113.33 34.55
C GLU A 4 -16.21 -113.57 33.19
N GLN A 5 -16.45 -112.48 32.43
CA GLN A 5 -16.38 -112.34 30.95
C GLN A 5 -17.08 -111.02 30.56
N LEU A 6 -16.40 -109.92 30.19
CA LEU A 6 -15.59 -109.63 28.99
C LEU A 6 -16.37 -109.67 27.67
N GLU A 7 -16.14 -108.61 26.88
CA GLU A 7 -16.67 -108.31 25.56
C GLU A 7 -16.65 -109.50 24.60
N GLU A 8 -17.65 -109.56 23.72
CA GLU A 8 -17.44 -110.00 22.34
C GLU A 8 -18.40 -109.24 21.43
N GLY A 9 -17.86 -108.29 20.67
CA GLY A 9 -18.44 -107.97 19.38
C GLY A 9 -18.21 -109.15 18.43
N THR A 10 -19.14 -109.37 17.50
CA THR A 10 -18.89 -109.71 16.08
C THR A 10 -20.17 -110.26 15.44
N LEU A 11 -20.73 -109.42 14.55
CA LEU A 11 -21.13 -109.69 13.17
C LEU A 11 -21.85 -111.01 12.83
N ALA A 12 -23.00 -110.86 12.16
CA ALA A 12 -23.30 -111.49 10.86
C ALA A 12 -24.66 -110.96 10.33
N PRO A 13 -25.00 -111.12 9.03
CA PRO A 13 -24.29 -110.65 7.83
C PRO A 13 -25.27 -109.96 6.83
N GLY A 14 -24.81 -109.71 5.59
CA GLY A 14 -25.43 -108.93 4.49
C GLY A 14 -26.86 -109.31 4.09
N GLU A 15 -27.56 -108.56 3.24
CA GLU A 15 -27.21 -108.15 1.85
C GLU A 15 -28.01 -106.88 1.45
N GLU A 16 -27.40 -105.83 0.88
CA GLU A 16 -27.36 -105.42 -0.55
C GLU A 16 -28.73 -104.94 -1.13
N HIS A 17 -28.94 -103.82 -1.84
CA HIS A 17 -28.17 -102.96 -2.76
C HIS A 17 -28.75 -101.51 -2.68
N ALA A 18 -28.00 -100.41 -2.63
CA ALA A 18 -27.22 -99.76 -3.69
C ALA A 18 -28.03 -99.26 -4.91
N GLU A 19 -28.60 -98.05 -4.81
CA GLU A 19 -28.66 -97.09 -5.92
C GLU A 19 -28.72 -95.65 -5.35
N GLY A 20 -27.60 -94.89 -5.43
CA GLY A 20 -27.64 -93.44 -5.15
C GLY A 20 -26.48 -92.77 -4.38
N GLY A 21 -25.21 -93.09 -4.67
CA GLY A 21 -24.06 -92.19 -4.39
C GLY A 21 -23.66 -91.94 -2.93
N LEU A 22 -22.49 -91.31 -2.72
CA LEU A 22 -22.01 -90.87 -1.40
C LEU A 22 -23.13 -90.08 -0.68
N PRO A 23 -23.34 -90.21 0.65
CA PRO A 23 -24.44 -89.52 1.34
C PRO A 23 -24.39 -87.98 1.23
N GLN A 24 -23.22 -87.41 0.90
CA GLN A 24 -23.02 -85.99 0.56
C GLN A 24 -23.54 -85.56 -0.83
N MET A 25 -23.90 -86.51 -1.69
CA MET A 25 -24.40 -86.32 -3.06
C MET A 25 -25.88 -86.70 -3.19
N ASN A 26 -26.64 -86.67 -2.10
CA ASN A 26 -28.08 -86.85 -2.16
C ASN A 26 -28.74 -85.55 -2.65
N VAL A 27 -29.09 -85.55 -3.94
CA VAL A 27 -29.67 -84.40 -4.68
C VAL A 27 -31.03 -83.95 -4.16
N ASP A 28 -31.75 -84.78 -3.40
CA ASP A 28 -33.07 -84.44 -2.86
C ASP A 28 -33.00 -83.31 -1.81
N THR A 29 -31.86 -83.20 -1.12
CA THR A 29 -31.63 -82.14 -0.11
C THR A 29 -31.17 -80.80 -0.72
N PHE A 30 -30.66 -80.82 -1.96
CA PHE A 30 -30.10 -79.64 -2.61
C PHE A 30 -31.15 -78.56 -2.86
N ALA A 31 -32.39 -78.92 -3.19
CA ALA A 31 -33.45 -77.95 -3.42
C ALA A 31 -33.74 -77.09 -2.17
N SER A 32 -33.80 -77.72 -0.99
CA SER A 32 -34.01 -77.02 0.29
C SER A 32 -32.81 -76.15 0.67
N GLN A 33 -31.59 -76.66 0.48
CA GLN A 33 -30.37 -75.91 0.77
C GLN A 33 -30.20 -74.71 -0.16
N ILE A 34 -30.50 -74.86 -1.45
CA ILE A 34 -30.52 -73.75 -2.41
C ILE A 34 -31.62 -72.75 -2.07
N PHE A 35 -32.81 -73.20 -1.67
CA PHE A 35 -33.89 -72.30 -1.24
C PHE A 35 -33.46 -71.41 -0.06
N TRP A 36 -32.93 -72.01 1.02
CA TRP A 36 -32.45 -71.25 2.18
C TRP A 36 -31.22 -70.41 1.88
N LEU A 37 -30.31 -70.88 1.02
CA LEU A 37 -29.19 -70.09 0.51
C LEU A 37 -29.72 -68.82 -0.17
N VAL A 38 -30.68 -68.95 -1.09
CA VAL A 38 -31.27 -67.79 -1.79
C VAL A 38 -31.97 -66.86 -0.79
N VAL A 39 -32.77 -67.39 0.14
CA VAL A 39 -33.45 -66.56 1.14
C VAL A 39 -32.47 -65.77 2.01
N THR A 40 -31.47 -66.44 2.58
CA THR A 40 -30.47 -65.80 3.46
C THR A 40 -29.53 -64.89 2.69
N PHE A 41 -29.13 -65.27 1.47
CA PHE A 41 -28.30 -64.45 0.60
C PHE A 41 -29.04 -63.20 0.14
N THR A 42 -30.30 -63.30 -0.27
CA THR A 42 -31.14 -62.14 -0.62
C THR A 42 -31.35 -61.24 0.58
N PHE A 43 -31.63 -61.79 1.76
CA PHE A 43 -31.74 -61.00 3.00
C PHE A 43 -30.43 -60.24 3.28
N LEU A 44 -29.28 -60.89 3.20
CA LEU A 44 -27.96 -60.27 3.35
C LEU A 44 -27.73 -59.17 2.30
N LEU A 45 -28.06 -59.42 1.03
CA LEU A 45 -27.92 -58.47 -0.07
C LEU A 45 -28.77 -57.21 0.16
N VAL A 46 -29.99 -57.39 0.65
CA VAL A 46 -30.88 -56.27 1.00
C VAL A 46 -30.28 -55.46 2.14
N VAL A 47 -29.79 -56.10 3.19
CA VAL A 47 -29.14 -55.41 4.32
C VAL A 47 -27.90 -54.64 3.84
N LEU A 48 -27.04 -55.27 3.03
CA LEU A 48 -25.83 -54.66 2.49
C LEU A 48 -26.15 -53.45 1.60
N SER A 49 -27.13 -53.61 0.72
CA SER A 49 -27.59 -52.56 -0.19
C SER A 49 -28.25 -51.40 0.54
N ARG A 50 -29.05 -51.69 1.57
CA ARG A 50 -29.85 -50.70 2.30
C ARG A 50 -29.07 -49.97 3.39
N ILE A 51 -28.03 -50.58 3.97
CA ILE A 51 -27.30 -50.03 5.14
C ILE A 51 -25.85 -49.73 4.82
N LEU A 52 -25.10 -50.69 4.25
CA LEU A 52 -23.65 -50.55 4.12
C LEU A 52 -23.27 -49.62 2.97
N LEU A 53 -23.89 -49.78 1.79
CA LEU A 53 -23.66 -48.91 0.64
C LEU A 53 -23.98 -47.42 0.90
N PRO A 54 -25.13 -47.04 1.50
CA PRO A 54 -25.41 -45.63 1.74
C PRO A 54 -24.43 -45.00 2.74
N ASN A 55 -23.97 -45.73 3.76
CA ASN A 55 -23.00 -45.20 4.72
C ASN A 55 -21.66 -44.87 4.07
N ILE A 56 -21.18 -45.74 3.16
CA ILE A 56 -19.93 -45.50 2.41
C ILE A 56 -20.10 -44.33 1.44
N ARG A 57 -21.24 -44.28 0.73
CA ARG A 57 -21.56 -43.17 -0.18
C ARG A 57 -21.61 -41.84 0.55
N ALA A 58 -22.28 -41.78 1.71
CA ALA A 58 -22.34 -40.58 2.53
C ALA A 58 -20.96 -40.09 2.98
N GLY A 59 -20.05 -41.00 3.36
CA GLY A 59 -18.69 -40.63 3.73
C GLY A 59 -17.86 -40.09 2.54
N LEU A 60 -18.04 -40.66 1.34
CA LEU A 60 -17.41 -40.17 0.11
C LEU A 60 -17.96 -38.81 -0.29
N ASP A 61 -19.28 -38.63 -0.27
CA ASP A 61 -19.94 -37.38 -0.62
C ASP A 61 -19.56 -36.26 0.37
N GLN A 62 -19.48 -36.57 1.67
CA GLN A 62 -19.02 -35.60 2.67
C GLN A 62 -17.59 -35.12 2.39
N ARG A 63 -16.67 -36.04 2.07
CA ARG A 63 -15.27 -35.68 1.75
C ARG A 63 -15.20 -34.88 0.46
N LYS A 64 -15.93 -35.30 -0.57
CA LYS A 64 -16.01 -34.58 -1.84
C LYS A 64 -16.52 -33.16 -1.63
N ASN A 65 -17.61 -33.00 -0.89
CA ASN A 65 -18.20 -31.68 -0.58
C ASN A 65 -17.25 -30.80 0.24
N GLN A 66 -16.50 -31.37 1.18
CA GLN A 66 -15.47 -30.62 1.92
C GLN A 66 -14.35 -30.15 0.99
N ILE A 67 -13.81 -31.04 0.15
CA ILE A 67 -12.76 -30.69 -0.81
C ILE A 67 -13.24 -29.62 -1.78
N ASP A 68 -14.42 -29.79 -2.37
CA ASP A 68 -15.01 -28.83 -3.31
C ASP A 68 -15.27 -27.47 -2.60
N GLY A 69 -15.71 -27.49 -1.34
CA GLY A 69 -15.88 -26.28 -0.52
C GLY A 69 -14.56 -25.58 -0.20
N ASP A 70 -13.53 -26.33 0.20
CA ASP A 70 -12.20 -25.81 0.52
C ASP A 70 -11.53 -25.22 -0.74
N LEU A 71 -11.67 -25.88 -1.89
CA LEU A 71 -11.22 -25.38 -3.19
C LEU A 71 -11.93 -24.07 -3.56
N GLY A 72 -13.25 -24.02 -3.41
CA GLY A 72 -14.04 -22.82 -3.67
C GLY A 72 -13.62 -21.65 -2.76
N SER A 73 -13.44 -21.91 -1.46
CA SER A 73 -12.98 -20.89 -0.51
C SER A 73 -11.56 -20.43 -0.82
N ALA A 74 -10.65 -21.34 -1.18
CA ALA A 74 -9.29 -21.00 -1.57
C ALA A 74 -9.25 -20.13 -2.84
N GLU A 75 -10.10 -20.44 -3.84
CA GLU A 75 -10.21 -19.63 -5.06
C GLU A 75 -10.79 -18.24 -4.77
N GLU A 76 -11.83 -18.16 -3.92
CA GLU A 76 -12.40 -16.89 -3.48
C GLU A 76 -11.37 -16.03 -2.74
N LEU A 77 -10.68 -16.59 -1.74
CA LEU A 77 -9.63 -15.91 -0.98
C LEU A 77 -8.48 -15.45 -1.89
N ARG A 78 -8.10 -16.28 -2.86
CA ARG A 78 -7.10 -15.90 -3.87
C ARG A 78 -7.58 -14.74 -4.73
N GLY A 79 -8.86 -14.75 -5.15
CA GLY A 79 -9.49 -13.66 -5.88
C GLY A 79 -9.49 -12.35 -5.09
N GLN A 80 -9.94 -12.39 -3.83
CA GLN A 80 -9.95 -11.24 -2.93
C GLN A 80 -8.54 -10.68 -2.67
N ALA A 81 -7.55 -11.57 -2.50
CA ALA A 81 -6.15 -11.18 -2.34
C ALA A 81 -5.59 -10.50 -3.60
N ALA A 82 -5.88 -11.04 -4.78
CA ALA A 82 -5.47 -10.45 -6.05
C ALA A 82 -6.12 -9.08 -6.29
N GLU A 83 -7.41 -8.94 -5.98
CA GLU A 83 -8.11 -7.66 -6.08
C GLU A 83 -7.53 -6.62 -5.10
N SER A 84 -7.26 -7.03 -3.85
CA SER A 84 -6.66 -6.18 -2.83
C SER A 84 -5.25 -5.74 -3.22
N LEU A 85 -4.45 -6.65 -3.79
CA LEU A 85 -3.12 -6.33 -4.31
C LEU A 85 -3.22 -5.30 -5.44
N LYS A 86 -4.13 -5.49 -6.39
CA LYS A 86 -4.35 -4.55 -7.49
C LYS A 86 -4.78 -3.17 -6.98
N LYS A 87 -5.68 -3.09 -6.00
CA LYS A 87 -6.09 -1.82 -5.36
C LYS A 87 -4.93 -1.15 -4.65
N TYR A 88 -4.11 -1.92 -3.95
CA TYR A 88 -2.91 -1.44 -3.27
C TYR A 88 -1.88 -0.86 -4.26
N GLU A 89 -1.55 -1.60 -5.32
CA GLU A 89 -0.62 -1.16 -6.37
C GLU A 89 -1.12 0.09 -7.10
N THR A 90 -2.42 0.16 -7.38
CA THR A 90 -3.05 1.34 -7.98
C THR A 90 -2.93 2.55 -7.05
N SER A 91 -3.27 2.37 -5.76
CA SER A 91 -3.19 3.43 -4.75
C SER A 91 -1.76 3.92 -4.55
N LEU A 92 -0.79 3.01 -4.59
CA LEU A 92 0.64 3.33 -4.48
C LEU A 92 1.14 4.13 -5.68
N THR A 93 0.74 3.74 -6.90
CA THR A 93 1.11 4.44 -8.13
C THR A 93 0.50 5.84 -8.18
N ASP A 94 -0.78 5.94 -7.81
CA ASP A 94 -1.51 7.20 -7.73
C ASP A 94 -0.94 8.14 -6.65
N ALA A 95 -0.60 7.61 -5.46
CA ALA A 95 0.07 8.38 -4.42
C ALA A 95 1.44 8.93 -4.87
N ARG A 96 2.23 8.10 -5.56
CA ARG A 96 3.51 8.53 -6.15
C ARG A 96 3.30 9.62 -7.23
N GLY A 97 2.30 9.44 -8.09
CA GLY A 97 1.92 10.42 -9.11
C GLY A 97 1.53 11.77 -8.50
N ARG A 98 0.67 11.75 -7.46
CA ARG A 98 0.30 12.96 -6.72
C ARG A 98 1.48 13.64 -6.03
N ALA A 99 2.38 12.86 -5.41
CA ALA A 99 3.56 13.42 -4.76
C ALA A 99 4.46 14.15 -5.76
N LEU A 100 4.73 13.55 -6.93
CA LEU A 100 5.51 14.18 -7.99
C LEU A 100 4.82 15.44 -8.53
N ALA A 101 3.51 15.38 -8.79
CA ALA A 101 2.74 16.53 -9.25
C ALA A 101 2.74 17.67 -8.22
N LEU A 102 2.67 17.35 -6.92
CA LEU A 102 2.74 18.33 -5.85
C LEU A 102 4.12 18.98 -5.76
N VAL A 103 5.20 18.20 -5.89
CA VAL A 103 6.57 18.72 -5.91
C VAL A 103 6.76 19.68 -7.09
N GLU A 104 6.33 19.30 -8.29
CA GLU A 104 6.44 20.16 -9.48
C GLU A 104 5.60 21.44 -9.35
N THR A 105 4.39 21.33 -8.81
CA THR A 105 3.50 22.50 -8.58
C THR A 105 4.12 23.45 -7.56
N ASN A 106 4.60 22.93 -6.44
CA ASN A 106 5.27 23.74 -5.41
C ASN A 106 6.55 24.36 -5.93
N ARG A 107 7.35 23.62 -6.70
CA ARG A 107 8.57 24.15 -7.32
C ARG A 107 8.26 25.34 -8.22
N LYS A 108 7.27 25.22 -9.09
CA LYS A 108 6.83 26.33 -9.97
C LYS A 108 6.33 27.52 -9.15
N LYS A 109 5.53 27.28 -8.12
CA LYS A 109 5.03 28.33 -7.23
C LYS A 109 6.16 29.08 -6.52
N VAL A 110 7.11 28.35 -5.93
CA VAL A 110 8.26 28.93 -5.23
C VAL A 110 9.15 29.72 -6.18
N ILE A 111 9.41 29.22 -7.39
CA ILE A 111 10.18 29.97 -8.40
C ILE A 111 9.46 31.27 -8.75
N GLY A 112 8.15 31.23 -9.00
CA GLY A 112 7.36 32.44 -9.29
C GLY A 112 7.35 33.44 -8.13
N GLU A 113 7.25 32.97 -6.89
CA GLU A 113 7.33 33.82 -5.70
C GLU A 113 8.72 34.45 -5.54
N ILE A 114 9.79 33.70 -5.79
CA ILE A 114 11.17 34.21 -5.76
C ILE A 114 11.36 35.28 -6.84
N GLU A 115 10.88 35.06 -8.05
CA GLU A 115 10.97 36.04 -9.15
C GLU A 115 10.20 37.32 -8.82
N ALA A 116 8.99 37.20 -8.28
CA ALA A 116 8.19 38.35 -7.84
C ALA A 116 8.88 39.14 -6.72
N GLN A 117 9.41 38.46 -5.70
CA GLN A 117 10.14 39.10 -4.61
C GLN A 117 11.44 39.76 -5.08
N LYS A 118 12.15 39.15 -6.04
CA LYS A 118 13.35 39.75 -6.64
C LYS A 118 12.99 41.04 -7.38
N LEU A 119 11.96 41.03 -8.23
CA LEU A 119 11.51 42.22 -8.94
C LEU A 119 11.10 43.34 -7.98
N GLU A 120 10.39 42.99 -6.90
CA GLU A 120 10.01 43.96 -5.86
C GLU A 120 11.23 44.52 -5.13
N ALA A 121 12.19 43.67 -4.77
CA ALA A 121 13.43 44.08 -4.11
C ALA A 121 14.30 44.98 -5.00
N GLU A 122 14.42 44.65 -6.29
CA GLU A 122 15.12 45.45 -7.28
C GLU A 122 14.46 46.82 -7.45
N ALA A 123 13.13 46.88 -7.56
CA ALA A 123 12.39 48.13 -7.66
C ALA A 123 12.58 49.02 -6.41
N LYS A 124 12.49 48.42 -5.21
CA LYS A 124 12.75 49.13 -3.94
C LYS A 124 14.20 49.62 -3.85
N GLY A 125 15.16 48.79 -4.28
CA GLY A 125 16.57 49.15 -4.32
C GLY A 125 16.83 50.33 -5.24
N GLN A 126 16.27 50.31 -6.45
CA GLN A 126 16.39 51.40 -7.41
C GLN A 126 15.77 52.70 -6.87
N ALA A 127 14.58 52.64 -6.27
CA ALA A 127 13.94 53.79 -5.66
C ALA A 127 14.78 54.38 -4.50
N ALA A 128 15.36 53.53 -3.65
CA ALA A 128 16.23 53.95 -2.57
C ALA A 128 17.52 54.60 -3.07
N MET A 129 18.11 54.08 -4.16
CA MET A 129 19.29 54.67 -4.80
C MET A 129 18.97 56.06 -5.36
N THR A 130 17.88 56.22 -6.11
CA THR A 130 17.47 57.53 -6.64
C THR A 130 17.19 58.54 -5.52
N ALA A 131 16.51 58.12 -4.43
CA ALA A 131 16.29 58.98 -3.28
C ALA A 131 17.59 59.38 -2.56
N ALA A 132 18.56 58.46 -2.48
CA ALA A 132 19.88 58.76 -1.91
C ALA A 132 20.67 59.74 -2.80
N GLU A 133 20.65 59.56 -4.12
CA GLU A 133 21.28 60.47 -5.08
C GLU A 133 20.70 61.90 -4.98
N GLN A 134 19.38 62.02 -4.87
CA GLN A 134 18.71 63.31 -4.67
C GLN A 134 19.17 63.98 -3.37
N ARG A 135 19.15 63.26 -2.24
CA ARG A 135 19.63 63.78 -0.95
C ARG A 135 21.11 64.20 -1.00
N ILE A 136 21.95 63.43 -1.69
CA ILE A 136 23.37 63.77 -1.86
C ILE A 136 23.52 65.05 -2.69
N SER A 137 22.74 65.20 -3.76
CA SER A 137 22.74 66.41 -4.59
C SER A 137 22.31 67.65 -3.80
N GLU A 138 21.22 67.55 -3.03
CA GLU A 138 20.74 68.62 -2.15
C GLU A 138 21.76 68.98 -1.08
N ALA A 139 22.35 67.98 -0.41
CA ALA A 139 23.40 68.19 0.59
C ALA A 139 24.64 68.87 -0.01
N ARG A 140 25.04 68.50 -1.24
CA ARG A 140 26.14 69.16 -1.96
C ARG A 140 25.83 70.61 -2.28
N GLN A 141 24.62 70.91 -2.75
CA GLN A 141 24.20 72.28 -3.06
C GLN A 141 24.18 73.14 -1.79
N SER A 142 23.61 72.62 -0.71
CA SER A 142 23.57 73.29 0.59
C SER A 142 24.98 73.54 1.14
N ALA A 143 25.84 72.51 1.15
CA ALA A 143 27.23 72.65 1.58
C ALA A 143 28.00 73.68 0.74
N ALA A 144 27.82 73.69 -0.58
CA ALA A 144 28.45 74.68 -1.45
C ALA A 144 27.96 76.11 -1.16
N ALA A 145 26.67 76.29 -0.86
CA ALA A 145 26.13 77.59 -0.45
C ALA A 145 26.71 78.04 0.90
N HIS A 146 26.79 77.16 1.89
CA HIS A 146 27.41 77.45 3.19
C HIS A 146 28.89 77.82 3.05
N VAL A 147 29.66 77.10 2.23
CA VAL A 147 31.07 77.43 1.96
C VAL A 147 31.21 78.80 1.30
N ARG A 148 30.36 79.14 0.32
CA ARG A 148 30.38 80.49 -0.29
C ARG A 148 30.07 81.59 0.71
N ALA A 149 29.05 81.40 1.56
CA ALA A 149 28.71 82.36 2.61
C ALA A 149 29.86 82.55 3.61
N MET A 150 30.48 81.46 4.07
CA MET A 150 31.64 81.52 4.96
C MET A 150 32.86 82.18 4.30
N ALA A 151 33.12 81.90 3.03
CA ALA A 151 34.20 82.53 2.27
C ALA A 151 33.96 84.03 2.08
N SER A 152 32.71 84.44 1.82
CA SER A 152 32.31 85.86 1.76
C SER A 152 32.55 86.57 3.08
N GLN A 153 32.07 86.00 4.19
CA GLN A 153 32.29 86.58 5.50
C GLN A 153 33.78 86.67 5.85
N ALA A 154 34.56 85.62 5.58
CA ALA A 154 35.99 85.62 5.82
C ALA A 154 36.73 86.67 4.96
N ALA A 155 36.32 86.88 3.71
CA ALA A 155 36.88 87.90 2.84
C ALA A 155 36.58 89.32 3.36
N ILE A 156 35.34 89.59 3.79
CA ILE A 156 34.96 90.87 4.42
C ILE A 156 35.80 91.12 5.67
N ASP A 157 35.89 90.13 6.57
CA ASP A 157 36.66 90.24 7.82
C ASP A 157 38.15 90.52 7.55
N VAL A 158 38.74 89.91 6.52
CA VAL A 158 40.14 90.13 6.12
C VAL A 158 40.33 91.54 5.53
N VAL A 159 39.43 91.99 4.66
CA VAL A 159 39.49 93.33 4.05
C VAL A 159 39.31 94.42 5.11
N GLU A 160 38.34 94.27 6.01
CA GLU A 160 38.11 95.20 7.12
C GLU A 160 39.37 95.34 8.00
N ARG A 161 40.06 94.23 8.29
CA ARG A 161 41.33 94.25 9.04
C ARG A 161 42.49 94.90 8.28
N LEU A 162 42.48 94.87 6.94
CA LEU A 162 43.60 95.33 6.12
C LEU A 162 43.51 96.82 5.77
N ILE A 163 42.33 97.30 5.38
CA ILE A 163 42.09 98.68 4.92
C ILE A 163 41.21 99.52 5.85
N GLY A 164 40.66 98.91 6.92
CA GLY A 164 39.89 99.63 7.95
C GLY A 164 38.47 100.03 7.53
N GLU A 165 38.04 99.63 6.33
CA GLU A 165 36.71 99.92 5.79
C GLU A 165 35.97 98.61 5.52
N ARG A 166 34.69 98.56 5.93
CA ARG A 166 33.85 97.38 5.76
C ARG A 166 33.14 97.43 4.40
N VAL A 167 33.39 96.42 3.57
CA VAL A 167 32.70 96.23 2.30
C VAL A 167 31.28 95.73 2.55
N SER A 168 30.32 96.15 1.72
CA SER A 168 28.94 95.67 1.85
C SER A 168 28.82 94.18 1.52
N ASP A 169 27.99 93.45 2.27
CA ASP A 169 27.80 91.99 2.09
C ASP A 169 27.41 91.65 0.64
N THR A 170 26.61 92.51 0.00
CA THR A 170 26.19 92.40 -1.41
C THR A 170 27.33 92.54 -2.42
N ASP A 171 28.32 93.39 -2.15
CA ASP A 171 29.44 93.60 -3.07
C ASP A 171 30.50 92.49 -2.91
N ALA A 172 30.69 91.98 -1.69
CA ALA A 172 31.54 90.83 -1.41
C ALA A 172 31.02 89.54 -2.07
N GLU A 173 29.71 89.27 -1.99
CA GLU A 173 29.11 88.13 -2.68
C GLU A 173 29.24 88.23 -4.21
N LYS A 174 29.03 89.42 -4.79
CA LYS A 174 29.22 89.63 -6.23
C LYS A 174 30.66 89.43 -6.67
N ALA A 175 31.64 89.91 -5.90
CA ALA A 175 33.06 89.77 -6.23
C ALA A 175 33.52 88.31 -6.19
N ILE A 176 33.04 87.52 -5.22
CA ILE A 176 33.37 86.08 -5.12
C ILE A 176 32.64 85.27 -6.20
N GLY A 177 31.42 85.66 -6.56
CA GLY A 177 30.66 85.06 -7.65
C GLY A 177 31.21 85.35 -9.06
N ALA A 178 31.91 86.48 -9.25
CA ALA A 178 32.49 86.90 -10.53
C ALA A 178 33.88 86.31 -10.82
N GLY A 179 34.50 85.62 -9.85
CA GLY A 179 35.84 85.02 -9.97
C GLY A 179 35.87 83.61 -10.60
N ASN A 180 34.74 83.13 -11.11
CA ASN A 180 34.59 81.85 -11.83
C ASN A 180 33.72 82.05 -13.06
#